data_AF-A0A959P6R8-F1
#
_entry.id   AF-A0A959P6R8-F1
#
_cell.length_a   1.000
_cell.length_b   1.000
_cell.length_c   1.000
_cell.angle_alpha   90.00
_cell.angle_beta   90.00
_cell.angle_gamma   90.00
#
_symmetry.space_group_name_H-M   'P 1'
#
loop_
_entity.id
_entity.type
_entity.pdbx_description
1 polymer ?
#
loop_
_entity_poly.entity_id
_entity_poly.type
_entity_poly.pdbx_seq_one_letter_code
_entity_poly.pdbx_strand_id
1 'polypeptide(L)'
;HMTLKKDMTGRILIQTSEMPENVLHRPSVDVMLDSVQQIYGKNTLGVIMTGMGKDGLESIKKLKTLGGYCLAQDEQSCVVYGMPRAIVDNGLADVIASLEDIPKILNQAI
;
A
#
# COMPACT_ATOMS: atom_id res chain seq x y z
N HIS A 1 8.69 -8.96 8.60
CA HIS A 1 7.50 -8.39 7.96
C HIS A 1 6.38 -8.21 8.97
N MET A 2 5.71 -7.07 8.91
CA MET A 2 4.47 -6.83 9.66
C MET A 2 3.30 -7.25 8.76
N THR A 3 2.36 -8.04 9.29
CA THR A 3 1.17 -8.50 8.58
C THR A 3 -0.05 -8.46 9.48
N LEU A 4 -1.25 -8.51 8.88
CA LEU A 4 -2.50 -8.70 9.60
C LEU A 4 -2.95 -10.16 9.51
N LYS A 5 -3.61 -10.63 10.55
CA LYS A 5 -4.24 -11.95 10.62
C LYS A 5 -5.60 -11.86 11.29
N LYS A 6 -6.59 -12.57 10.76
CA LYS A 6 -7.88 -12.77 11.42
C LYS A 6 -7.83 -14.02 12.30
N ASP A 7 -8.10 -13.89 13.59
CA ASP A 7 -8.18 -15.03 14.50
C ASP A 7 -9.52 -15.79 14.37
N MET A 8 -9.66 -16.91 15.08
CA MET A 8 -10.89 -17.73 15.05
C MET A 8 -12.12 -17.00 15.60
N THR A 9 -11.94 -15.95 16.41
CA THR A 9 -13.02 -15.12 16.94
C THR A 9 -13.41 -13.98 16.00
N GLY A 10 -12.71 -13.85 14.88
CA GLY A 10 -12.90 -12.78 13.90
C GLY A 10 -12.16 -11.48 14.22
N ARG A 11 -11.36 -11.43 15.29
CA ARG A 11 -10.54 -10.27 15.62
C ARG A 11 -9.36 -10.15 14.66
N ILE A 12 -9.03 -8.92 14.29
CA ILE A 12 -7.87 -8.63 13.45
C ILE A 12 -6.67 -8.34 14.36
N LEU A 13 -5.61 -9.10 14.17
CA LEU A 13 -4.37 -9.02 14.95
C LEU A 13 -3.23 -8.58 14.04
N ILE A 14 -2.31 -7.79 14.59
CA ILE A 14 -1.03 -7.48 13.95
C ILE A 14 -0.02 -8.54 14.39
N GLN A 15 0.75 -9.04 13.44
CA GLN A 15 1.80 -10.02 13.63
C GLN A 15 3.09 -9.52 12.99
N THR A 16 4.23 -9.86 13.59
CA THR A 16 5.54 -9.77 12.94
C THR A 16 6.08 -11.17 12.66
N SER A 17 6.70 -11.35 11.49
CA SER A 17 7.31 -12.62 11.08
C SER A 17 8.61 -12.40 10.34
N GLU A 18 9.50 -13.39 10.39
CA GLU A 18 10.69 -13.47 9.55
C GLU A 18 10.35 -13.76 8.09
N MET A 19 9.22 -14.42 7.87
CA MET A 19 8.78 -14.88 6.56
C MET A 19 8.01 -13.78 5.80
N PRO A 20 8.03 -13.83 4.46
CA PRO A 20 8.91 -14.66 3.61
C PRO A 20 10.38 -14.19 3.64
N GLU A 21 11.33 -15.13 3.60
CA GLU A 21 12.78 -14.82 3.67
C GLU A 21 13.36 -14.24 2.37
N ASN A 22 12.71 -14.51 1.23
CA ASN A 22 13.21 -14.21 -0.11
C ASN A 22 12.66 -12.89 -0.69
N VAL A 23 12.34 -11.92 0.16
CA VAL A 23 11.89 -10.59 -0.26
C VAL A 23 13.02 -9.58 -0.08
N LEU A 24 13.19 -8.71 -1.08
CA LEU A 24 14.28 -7.73 -1.13
C LEU A 24 14.29 -6.77 0.08
N HIS A 25 13.10 -6.41 0.58
CA HIS A 25 12.93 -5.48 1.69
C HIS A 25 12.32 -6.18 2.91
N ARG A 26 12.90 -5.96 4.09
CA ARG A 26 12.32 -6.39 5.37
C ARG A 26 12.34 -5.20 6.35
N PRO A 27 11.17 -4.61 6.69
CA PRO A 27 9.83 -4.97 6.22
C PRO A 27 9.60 -4.62 4.73
N SER A 28 8.64 -5.31 4.11
CA SER A 28 8.19 -5.02 2.74
C SER A 28 6.74 -4.56 2.78
N VAL A 29 6.47 -3.49 2.02
CA VAL A 29 5.14 -2.93 1.78
C VAL A 29 4.26 -3.95 1.08
N ASP A 30 4.79 -4.67 0.09
CA ASP A 30 4.04 -5.72 -0.61
C ASP A 30 3.53 -6.79 0.37
N VAL A 31 4.40 -7.34 1.22
CA VAL A 31 4.03 -8.38 2.18
C VAL A 31 2.95 -7.89 3.15
N MET A 32 3.09 -6.66 3.64
CA MET A 32 2.09 -6.07 4.54
C MET A 32 0.77 -5.85 3.81
N LEU A 33 0.77 -5.19 2.65
CA LEU A 33 -0.44 -4.81 1.94
C LEU A 33 -1.21 -6.03 1.43
N ASP A 34 -0.51 -7.08 0.98
CA ASP A 34 -1.13 -8.36 0.64
C ASP A 34 -1.93 -8.94 1.82
N SER A 35 -1.40 -8.89 3.04
CA SER A 35 -2.12 -9.37 4.22
C SER A 35 -3.34 -8.51 4.59
N VAL A 36 -3.27 -7.20 4.34
CA VAL A 36 -4.39 -6.27 4.58
C VAL A 36 -5.51 -6.54 3.58
N GLN A 37 -5.21 -6.59 2.29
CA GLN A 37 -6.22 -6.78 1.24
C GLN A 37 -6.84 -8.17 1.22
N GLN A 38 -6.14 -9.20 1.72
CA GLN A 38 -6.75 -10.53 1.93
C GLN A 38 -7.88 -10.50 2.97
N ILE A 39 -7.83 -9.56 3.93
CA ILE A 39 -8.83 -9.44 4.99
C ILE A 39 -9.95 -8.48 4.57
N TYR A 40 -9.60 -7.33 3.99
CA TYR A 40 -10.55 -6.25 3.72
C TYR A 40 -11.00 -6.16 2.25
N GLY A 41 -10.33 -6.87 1.34
CA GLY A 41 -10.65 -6.87 -0.09
C GLY A 41 -10.63 -5.47 -0.68
N LYS A 42 -11.70 -5.14 -1.43
CA LYS A 42 -11.91 -3.82 -2.04
C LYS A 42 -11.97 -2.64 -1.04
N ASN A 43 -12.19 -2.92 0.24
CA ASN A 43 -12.24 -1.89 1.28
C ASN A 43 -10.84 -1.46 1.75
N THR A 44 -9.78 -1.96 1.13
CA THR A 44 -8.40 -1.50 1.37
C THR A 44 -8.10 -0.26 0.52
N LEU A 45 -7.55 0.75 1.19
CA LEU A 45 -6.94 1.93 0.57
C LEU A 45 -5.42 1.81 0.68
N GLY A 46 -4.75 1.68 -0.48
CA GLY A 46 -3.29 1.75 -0.56
C GLY A 46 -2.83 3.21 -0.65
N VAL A 47 -1.85 3.59 0.17
CA VAL A 47 -1.22 4.92 0.10
C VAL A 47 0.28 4.72 -0.10
N ILE A 48 0.78 5.06 -1.28
CA ILE A 48 2.19 4.91 -1.64
C ILE A 48 2.86 6.28 -1.65
N MET A 49 3.80 6.46 -0.73
CA MET A 49 4.51 7.72 -0.49
C MET A 49 5.96 7.65 -0.99
N THR A 50 6.67 8.78 -0.90
CA THR A 50 8.08 8.95 -1.25
C THR A 50 8.93 7.75 -0.81
N GLY A 51 9.80 7.29 -1.70
CA GLY A 51 10.63 6.11 -1.47
C GLY A 51 11.33 5.65 -2.73
N MET A 52 12.44 4.93 -2.57
CA MET A 52 13.18 4.35 -3.69
C MET A 52 12.60 2.99 -4.08
N GLY A 53 12.68 2.63 -5.37
CA GLY A 53 12.32 1.30 -5.84
C GLY A 53 10.83 1.20 -6.16
N LYS A 54 10.27 0.01 -5.92
CA LYS A 54 8.90 -0.36 -6.34
C LYS A 54 8.17 -1.26 -5.33
N ASP A 55 8.62 -1.26 -4.07
CA ASP A 55 7.96 -2.04 -3.02
C ASP A 55 6.53 -1.51 -2.81
N GLY A 56 5.55 -2.41 -2.93
CA GLY A 56 4.12 -2.09 -2.94
C GLY A 56 3.47 -2.16 -4.32
N LEU A 57 4.23 -2.14 -5.42
CA LEU A 57 3.67 -2.16 -6.79
C LEU A 57 2.85 -3.42 -7.06
N GLU A 58 3.37 -4.59 -6.70
CA GLU A 58 2.72 -5.85 -7.03
C GLU A 58 1.44 -6.06 -6.20
N SER A 59 1.43 -5.58 -4.96
CA SER A 59 0.27 -5.65 -4.09
C SER A 59 -0.79 -4.63 -4.47
N ILE A 60 -0.40 -3.44 -4.96
CA ILE A 60 -1.35 -2.48 -5.54
C ILE A 60 -1.98 -3.04 -6.82
N LYS A 61 -1.22 -3.71 -7.70
CA LYS A 61 -1.83 -4.39 -8.88
C LYS A 61 -2.93 -5.35 -8.46
N LYS A 62 -2.67 -6.19 -7.45
CA LYS A 62 -3.68 -7.09 -6.87
C LYS A 62 -4.84 -6.33 -6.23
N LEU A 63 -4.57 -5.23 -5.53
CA LEU A 63 -5.61 -4.40 -4.94
C LEU A 63 -6.56 -3.86 -6.00
N LYS A 64 -6.03 -3.42 -7.15
CA LYS A 64 -6.83 -2.95 -8.28
C LYS A 64 -7.70 -4.06 -8.87
N THR A 65 -7.23 -5.32 -8.92
CA THR A 65 -8.09 -6.43 -9.39
C THR A 65 -9.24 -6.74 -8.42
N LEU A 66 -9.07 -6.43 -7.13
CA LEU A 66 -10.13 -6.52 -6.12
C LEU A 66 -11.10 -5.34 -6.17
N GLY A 67 -10.79 -4.27 -6.92
CA GLY A 67 -11.57 -3.03 -6.95
C GLY A 67 -11.26 -2.08 -5.79
N GLY A 68 -10.09 -2.23 -5.15
CA GLY A 68 -9.62 -1.31 -4.13
C GLY A 68 -9.04 -0.01 -4.69
N TYR A 69 -8.73 0.90 -3.77
CA TYR A 69 -8.31 2.27 -4.10
C TYR A 69 -6.82 2.48 -3.80
N CYS A 70 -6.15 3.29 -4.61
CA CYS A 70 -4.75 3.62 -4.47
C CYS A 70 -4.54 5.13 -4.61
N LEU A 71 -3.91 5.72 -3.59
CA LEU A 71 -3.37 7.07 -3.62
C LEU A 71 -1.85 7.00 -3.75
N ALA A 72 -1.29 7.79 -4.66
CA ALA A 72 0.15 7.99 -4.80
C ALA A 72 0.52 9.44 -4.44
N GLN A 73 1.64 9.62 -3.72
CA GLN A 73 2.20 10.94 -3.50
C GLN A 73 2.74 11.52 -4.82
N ASP A 74 2.52 12.81 -5.07
CA ASP A 74 3.03 13.49 -6.26
C ASP A 74 4.56 13.63 -6.29
N GLU A 75 5.11 13.89 -7.47
CA GLU A 75 6.55 14.06 -7.65
C GLU A 75 7.09 15.29 -6.91
N GLN A 76 6.35 16.39 -6.92
CA GLN A 76 6.81 17.68 -6.40
C GLN A 76 7.06 17.66 -4.89
N SER A 77 6.23 16.92 -4.14
CA SER A 77 6.37 16.77 -2.69
C SER A 77 7.24 15.57 -2.29
N CYS A 78 7.64 14.71 -3.22
CA CYS A 78 8.52 13.58 -2.92
C CYS A 78 9.98 14.01 -2.76
N VAL A 79 10.66 13.42 -1.78
CA VAL A 79 12.13 13.48 -1.70
C VAL A 79 12.74 12.52 -2.72
N VAL A 80 12.17 11.33 -2.84
CA VAL A 80 12.55 10.31 -3.83
C VAL A 80 11.28 9.79 -4.52
N TYR A 81 11.08 10.19 -5.76
CA TYR A 81 9.93 9.78 -6.56
C TYR A 81 10.19 8.45 -7.29
N GLY A 82 10.42 7.38 -6.50
CA GLY A 82 10.63 6.02 -7.00
C GLY A 82 9.38 5.16 -6.88
N MET A 83 8.98 4.87 -5.64
CA MET A 83 7.81 4.07 -5.32
C MET A 83 6.51 4.67 -5.86
N PRO A 84 6.20 5.97 -5.65
CA PRO A 84 4.97 6.54 -6.21
C PRO A 84 4.98 6.55 -7.74
N ARG A 85 6.13 6.87 -8.36
CA ARG A 85 6.31 6.80 -9.81
C ARG A 85 6.00 5.40 -10.36
N ALA A 86 6.45 4.34 -9.68
CA ALA A 86 6.16 2.98 -10.11
C ALA A 86 4.65 2.68 -10.17
N ILE A 87 3.86 3.25 -9.25
CA ILE A 87 2.39 3.14 -9.26
C ILE A 87 1.79 3.94 -10.41
N VAL A 88 2.22 5.20 -10.57
CA VAL A 88 1.71 6.14 -11.57
C VAL A 88 2.01 5.65 -13.00
N ASP A 89 3.24 5.23 -13.27
CA ASP A 89 3.67 4.73 -14.59
C ASP A 89 2.92 3.46 -15.02
N ASN A 90 2.39 2.69 -14.06
CA ASN A 90 1.56 1.52 -14.33
C ASN A 90 0.05 1.82 -14.39
N GLY A 91 -0.36 3.10 -14.27
CA GLY A 91 -1.77 3.51 -14.31
C GLY A 91 -2.60 3.01 -13.14
N LEU A 92 -1.96 2.77 -11.98
CA LEU A 92 -2.62 2.15 -10.83
C LEU A 92 -3.12 3.15 -9.78
N ALA A 93 -2.70 4.41 -9.86
CA ALA A 93 -3.13 5.47 -8.94
C ALA A 93 -4.52 5.99 -9.33
N ASP A 94 -5.47 5.96 -8.39
CA ASP A 94 -6.76 6.64 -8.55
C ASP A 94 -6.64 8.13 -8.24
N VAL A 95 -5.74 8.49 -7.32
CA VAL A 95 -5.43 9.87 -6.94
C VAL A 95 -3.92 10.05 -6.84
N ILE A 96 -3.44 11.16 -7.39
CA ILE A 96 -2.07 11.65 -7.20
C ILE A 96 -2.19 12.97 -6.42
N ALA A 97 -1.53 13.06 -5.28
CA ALA A 97 -1.68 14.20 -4.36
C ALA A 97 -0.39 14.62 -3.67
N SER A 98 -0.31 15.90 -3.34
CA SER A 98 0.80 16.44 -2.55
C SER A 98 0.79 15.88 -1.13
N LEU A 99 1.95 15.82 -0.48
CA LEU A 99 2.07 15.41 0.92
C LEU A 99 1.09 16.16 1.85
N GLU A 100 0.87 17.46 1.58
CA GLU A 100 -0.01 18.33 2.38
C GLU A 100 -1.49 18.02 2.16
N ASP A 101 -1.88 17.58 0.97
CA ASP A 101 -3.27 17.27 0.64
C ASP A 101 -3.69 15.84 1.02
N ILE A 102 -2.74 14.91 1.15
CA ILE A 102 -3.03 13.51 1.51
C ILE A 102 -3.94 13.39 2.73
N PRO A 103 -3.68 14.04 3.89
CA PRO A 103 -4.55 13.93 5.06
C PRO A 103 -5.99 14.36 4.79
N LYS A 104 -6.19 15.43 4.00
CA LYS A 104 -7.51 15.92 3.63
C LYS A 104 -8.26 14.91 2.76
N ILE A 105 -7.56 14.31 1.80
CA ILE A 105 -8.14 13.30 0.90
C ILE A 105 -8.52 12.04 1.68
N LEU A 106 -7.67 11.59 2.62
CA LEU A 106 -7.97 10.43 3.47
C LEU A 106 -9.25 10.61 4.29
N ASN A 107 -9.48 11.82 4.81
CA ASN A 107 -10.70 12.14 5.57
C ASN A 107 -11.96 12.23 4.70
N GLN A 108 -11.83 12.31 3.37
CA GLN A 108 -12.97 12.34 2.44
C GLN A 108 -13.26 10.96 1.84
N ALA A 109 -12.29 10.05 1.86
CA ALA A 109 -12.43 8.68 1.35
C ALA A 109 -13.15 7.73 2.34
N ILE A 110 -13.44 8.19 3.56
CA ILE A 110 -14.10 7.46 4.65
C ILE A 110 -15.43 8.13 4.99
#